data_AF-A0A257QBB4-F1
#
_entry.id   AF-A0A257QBB4-F1
#
_cell.length_a   1.000
_cell.length_b   1.000
_cell.length_c   1.000
_cell.angle_alpha   90.00
_cell.angle_beta   90.00
_cell.angle_gamma   90.00
#
_symmetry.space_group_name_H-M   'P 1'
#
loop_
_entity.id
_entity.type
_entity.pdbx_description
1 polymer ?
#
loop_
_entity_poly.entity_id
_entity_poly.type
_entity_poly.pdbx_seq_one_letter_code
_entity_poly.pdbx_strand_id
1 'polypeptide(L)' 'MPAAAKSSFERRCHMTSATKVLTVQQALAAWVAQEEERNRLTQEALADVDAGRVINHQAVQTWADSLGTDLPLPVPR' A
#
# COMPACT_ATOMS: atom_id res chain seq x y z
N MET A 1 -3.48 14.65 7.54
CA MET A 1 -3.44 14.75 6.06
C MET A 1 -1.99 14.56 5.61
N PRO A 2 -1.60 13.41 5.02
CA PRO A 2 -0.24 13.23 4.50
C PRO A 2 -0.06 13.97 3.16
N ALA A 3 1.15 14.48 2.94
CA ALA A 3 1.49 15.53 1.97
C ALA A 3 1.35 15.16 0.48
N ALA A 4 1.07 13.91 0.14
CA ALA A 4 1.06 13.43 -1.25
C ALA A 4 -0.27 13.68 -2.00
N ALA A 5 -1.36 13.96 -1.30
CA ALA A 5 -2.68 14.13 -1.92
C ALA A 5 -2.98 15.57 -2.42
N LYS A 6 -2.02 16.50 -2.31
CA LYS A 6 -2.22 17.92 -2.66
C LYS A 6 -2.14 18.23 -4.16
N SER A 7 -1.47 17.40 -4.97
CA SER A 7 -1.07 17.81 -6.34
C SER A 7 -2.16 17.61 -7.42
N SER A 8 -3.15 16.74 -7.21
CA SER A 8 -4.17 16.46 -8.24
C SER A 8 -5.42 17.37 -8.17
N PHE A 9 -5.56 18.17 -7.11
CA PHE A 9 -6.75 18.99 -6.87
C PHE A 9 -6.77 20.31 -7.68
N GLU A 10 -5.59 20.82 -8.03
CA GLU A 10 -5.45 22.22 -8.51
C GLU A 10 -5.85 22.44 -9.97
N ARG A 11 -6.06 21.38 -10.75
CA ARG A 11 -6.25 21.48 -12.22
C ARG A 11 -7.69 21.54 -12.70
N ARG A 12 -8.69 21.50 -11.81
CA ARG A 12 -10.09 21.26 -12.20
C ARG A 12 -11.10 22.08 -11.40
N CYS A 13 -10.95 23.40 -11.35
CA CYS A 13 -11.96 24.27 -10.69
C CYS A 13 -12.11 25.63 -11.40
N HIS A 14 -12.72 25.62 -12.58
CA HIS A 14 -13.44 26.78 -13.07
C HIS A 14 -14.88 26.35 -13.37
N MET A 15 -15.78 26.57 -12.40
CA MET A 15 -17.20 26.96 -12.54
C MET A 15 -18.04 26.59 -11.28
N THR A 16 -18.44 27.64 -10.57
CA THR A 16 -19.60 27.84 -9.65
C THR A 16 -20.04 26.75 -8.64
N SER A 17 -19.97 27.11 -7.34
CA SER A 17 -20.56 26.56 -6.09
C SER A 17 -20.97 25.08 -5.97
N ALA A 18 -21.80 24.54 -6.88
CA ALA A 18 -22.24 23.13 -6.87
C ALA A 18 -21.06 22.15 -7.08
N THR A 19 -20.06 22.57 -7.86
CA THR A 19 -18.86 21.79 -8.15
C THR A 19 -18.03 21.53 -6.90
N LYS A 20 -18.02 22.45 -5.92
CA LYS A 20 -17.26 22.26 -4.67
C LYS A 20 -17.85 21.15 -3.80
N VAL A 21 -19.19 21.09 -3.70
CA VAL A 21 -19.88 20.05 -2.93
C VAL A 21 -19.66 18.68 -3.57
N LEU A 22 -19.78 18.58 -4.90
CA LEU A 22 -19.52 17.34 -5.62
C LEU A 22 -18.07 16.88 -5.48
N THR A 23 -17.10 17.79 -5.51
CA THR A 23 -15.69 17.45 -5.29
C THR A 23 -15.44 16.90 -3.88
N VAL A 24 -16.06 17.48 -2.84
CA VAL A 24 -15.95 16.98 -1.47
C VAL A 24 -16.58 15.59 -1.34
N GLN A 25 -17.75 15.37 -1.95
CA GLN A 25 -18.41 14.07 -1.96
C GLN A 25 -17.55 13.00 -2.67
N GLN A 26 -16.96 13.35 -3.82
CA GLN A 26 -16.07 12.45 -4.55
C GLN A 26 -14.78 12.15 -3.78
N ALA A 27 -14.19 13.15 -3.12
CA ALA A 27 -13.01 12.95 -2.28
C ALA A 27 -13.31 12.05 -1.07
N LEU A 28 -14.49 12.20 -0.46
CA LEU A 28 -14.92 11.36 0.66
C LEU A 28 -15.18 9.92 0.19
N ALA A 29 -15.88 9.73 -0.92
CA ALA A 29 -16.12 8.41 -1.49
C ALA A 29 -14.79 7.70 -1.86
N ALA A 30 -13.85 8.43 -2.47
CA ALA A 30 -12.53 7.90 -2.79
C ALA A 30 -11.73 7.53 -1.53
N TRP A 31 -11.84 8.32 -0.45
CA TRP A 31 -11.19 8.02 0.81
C TRP A 31 -11.79 6.78 1.51
N VAL A 32 -13.13 6.64 1.53
CA VAL A 32 -13.79 5.46 2.08
C VAL A 32 -13.35 4.20 1.32
N ALA A 33 -13.36 4.24 -0.02
CA ALA A 33 -12.89 3.11 -0.84
C ALA A 33 -11.41 2.77 -0.57
N GLN A 34 -10.57 3.78 -0.37
CA GLN A 34 -9.15 3.57 -0.01
C GLN A 34 -9.01 2.92 1.38
N GLU A 35 -9.81 3.32 2.36
CA GLU A 35 -9.78 2.75 3.71
C GLU A 35 -10.28 1.31 3.73
N GLU A 36 -11.33 0.99 2.98
CA GLU A 36 -11.83 -0.38 2.81
C GLU A 36 -10.77 -1.27 2.18
N GLU A 37 -10.10 -0.79 1.13
CA GLU A 37 -9.01 -1.51 0.47
C GLU A 37 -7.83 -1.75 1.41
N ARG A 38 -7.44 -0.74 2.20
CA ARG A 38 -6.39 -0.89 3.22
C ARG A 38 -6.76 -1.97 4.25
N ASN A 39 -8.01 -1.96 4.71
CA ASN A 39 -8.50 -2.96 5.66
C ASN A 39 -8.51 -4.36 5.05
N ARG A 40 -8.97 -4.50 3.79
CA ARG A 40 -8.96 -5.76 3.03
C ARG A 40 -7.54 -6.33 2.93
N LEU A 41 -6.58 -5.52 2.47
CA LEU A 41 -5.18 -5.94 2.32
C LEU A 41 -4.55 -6.33 3.65
N THR A 42 -4.90 -5.64 4.74
CA THR A 42 -4.42 -5.99 6.07
C THR A 42 -4.94 -7.35 6.51
N GLN A 43 -6.23 -7.63 6.28
CA GLN A 43 -6.83 -8.92 6.61
C GLN A 43 -6.25 -10.05 5.75
N GLU A 44 -6.03 -9.80 4.46
CA GLU A 44 -5.39 -10.76 3.55
C GLU A 44 -3.97 -11.08 4.02
N ALA A 45 -3.18 -10.08 4.37
CA ALA A 45 -1.83 -10.27 4.89
C ALA A 45 -1.83 -11.06 6.21
N LEU A 46 -2.78 -10.82 7.12
CA LEU A 46 -2.93 -11.61 8.34
C LEU A 46 -3.32 -13.06 8.04
N ALA A 47 -4.23 -13.28 7.08
CA ALA A 47 -4.60 -14.63 6.65
C ALA A 47 -3.43 -15.39 5.98
N ASP A 48 -2.55 -14.68 5.28
CA ASP A 48 -1.29 -15.24 4.75
C ASP A 48 -0.35 -15.68 5.89
N VAL A 49 -0.23 -14.86 6.95
CA VAL A 49 0.53 -15.20 8.15
C VAL A 49 -0.05 -16.41 8.86
N ASP A 50 -1.37 -16.43 9.12
CA ASP A 50 -2.06 -17.52 9.79
C ASP A 50 -1.95 -18.84 8.99
N ALA A 51 -1.98 -18.76 7.66
CA ALA A 51 -1.80 -19.90 6.78
C ALA A 51 -0.34 -20.33 6.61
N GLY A 52 0.61 -19.66 7.26
CA GLY A 52 2.04 -19.96 7.14
C GLY A 52 2.63 -19.64 5.77
N ARG A 53 1.97 -18.81 4.95
CA ARG A 53 2.49 -18.29 3.67
C ARG A 53 3.51 -17.17 3.90
N VAL A 54 4.46 -17.43 4.79
CA VAL A 54 5.52 -16.50 5.18
C VAL A 54 6.87 -17.12 4.91
N ILE A 55 7.81 -16.29 4.44
CA ILE A 55 9.19 -16.72 4.27
C ILE A 55 9.88 -16.65 5.63
N ASN A 56 10.53 -17.74 6.04
CA ASN A 56 11.22 -17.80 7.32
C ASN A 56 12.35 -16.73 7.39
N HIS A 57 12.33 -15.92 8.45
CA HIS A 57 13.30 -14.83 8.62
C HIS A 57 14.75 -15.31 8.62
N GLN A 58 15.05 -16.46 9.24
CA GLN A 58 16.40 -17.02 9.26
C GLN A 58 16.87 -17.41 7.86
N ALA A 59 15.99 -17.93 7.01
CA ALA A 59 16.32 -18.25 5.62
C ALA A 59 16.66 -16.98 4.82
N VAL A 60 15.91 -15.89 5.03
CA VAL A 60 16.21 -14.57 4.43
C VAL A 60 17.54 -14.02 4.93
N GLN A 61 17.82 -14.13 6.23
CA GLN A 61 19.07 -13.65 6.82
C GLN A 61 20.27 -14.41 6.24
N THR A 62 20.23 -15.74 6.26
CA THR A 62 21.32 -16.58 5.73
C THR A 62 21.53 -16.35 4.23
N TRP A 63 20.45 -16.16 3.47
CA TRP A 63 20.56 -15.75 2.07
C TRP A 63 21.25 -14.39 1.92
N ALA A 64 20.82 -13.36 2.67
CA ALA A 64 21.40 -12.03 2.61
C ALA A 64 22.90 -12.03 2.98
N ASP A 65 23.29 -12.79 4.01
CA ASP A 65 24.68 -12.93 4.45
C ASP A 65 25.56 -13.57 3.36
N SER A 66 25.01 -14.49 2.56
CA SER A 66 25.75 -15.16 1.50
C SER A 66 26.05 -14.29 0.28
N LEU A 67 25.29 -13.20 0.06
CA LEU A 67 25.44 -12.32 -1.10
C LEU A 67 26.79 -11.59 -1.15
N GLY A 68 27.46 -11.44 -0.01
CA GLY A 68 28.79 -10.85 0.11
C GLY A 68 29.94 -11.85 -0.02
N THR A 69 29.66 -13.11 -0.36
CA THR A 69 30.65 -14.20 -0.45
C THR A 69 30.75 -14.74 -1.88
N ASP A 70 31.78 -15.54 -2.14
CA ASP A 70 31.98 -16.20 -3.45
C ASP A 70 30.93 -17.30 -3.75
N LEU A 71 30.06 -17.63 -2.79
CA LEU A 71 29.05 -18.68 -2.86
C LEU A 71 27.66 -18.15 -2.43
N PRO A 72 27.00 -17.32 -3.26
CA PRO A 72 25.67 -16.82 -2.94
C PRO A 72 24.64 -17.96 -2.94
N LEU A 73 23.78 -17.96 -1.91
CA LEU A 73 22.68 -18.91 -1.76
C LEU A 73 21.48 -18.51 -2.64
N PRO A 74 20.60 -19.47 -2.98
CA PRO A 74 19.38 -19.17 -3.72
C PRO A 74 18.38 -18.37 -2.86
N VAL A 75 17.58 -17.54 -3.53
CA VAL A 75 16.53 -16.73 -2.88
C VAL A 75 15.49 -17.64 -2.20
N PRO A 76 15.20 -17.44 -0.91
CA PRO A 76 14.17 -18.18 -0.19
C PRO A 76 12.77 -18.01 -0.80
N ARG A 77 11.92 -19.04 -0.66
CA ARG A 77 10.55 -19.07 -1.18
C ARG A 77 9.54 -19.33 -0.08
#